data_AF-A0ABD6DAQ3-F1
#
_entry.id   AF-A0ABD6DAQ3-F1
#
_cell.length_a   1.000
_cell.length_b   1.000
_cell.length_c   1.000
_cell.angle_alpha   90.00
_cell.angle_beta   90.00
_cell.angle_gamma   90.00
#
_symmetry.space_group_name_H-M   'P 1'
#
loop_
_entity.id
_entity.type
_entity.pdbx_description
1 polymer ?
#
loop_
_entity_poly.entity_id
_entity_poly.type
_entity_poly.pdbx_seq_one_letter_code
_entity_poly.pdbx_strand_id
1 'polypeptide(L)'
;MKRNELLLAVALAAVVAGGTVLLPPVVGAQTEPGVPVEFVETSDGFDSPTGGGWDDVQTSTLPLSSAGADVPSANDVTVEELQVASVRTDERIYVRTSWADPTRDTSDSTVREFDDNVAIQLPSDSDEQPPIAMGSSDNPVNVWYWSGSGNSEELLAGGPGSTTPFEESQLRTEQEYADGRWFVVFSRPLDPDSSFALLPGSDDSSRTTIPRDDADLDVAVAVWNGSNMEVAGQKSASQWHRLAVSSGPPAYERFLWVIAGVAIVLTTIVTIEGVRRTRGDE
;
A
#
# COMPACT_ATOMS: atom_id res chain seq x y z
N MET A 1 -18.19 54.93 12.41
CA MET A 1 -18.47 53.48 12.32
C MET A 1 -19.76 53.20 13.06
N LYS A 2 -20.82 52.78 12.35
CA LYS A 2 -22.11 52.46 12.98
C LYS A 2 -21.94 51.18 13.81
N ARG A 3 -22.64 51.05 14.94
CA ARG A 3 -22.54 49.92 15.88
C ARG A 3 -22.60 48.53 15.21
N ASN A 4 -23.29 48.44 14.08
CA ASN A 4 -23.43 47.20 13.29
C ASN A 4 -22.19 46.86 12.45
N GLU A 5 -21.40 47.85 11.99
CA GLU A 5 -20.13 47.62 11.27
C GLU A 5 -19.06 47.10 12.23
N LEU A 6 -19.06 47.59 13.47
CA LEU A 6 -18.17 47.15 14.53
C LEU A 6 -18.49 45.71 14.98
N LEU A 7 -19.77 45.36 15.05
CA LEU A 7 -20.21 43.98 15.30
C LEU A 7 -19.84 43.03 14.15
N LEU A 8 -19.93 43.48 12.90
CA LEU A 8 -19.55 42.66 11.74
C LEU A 8 -18.04 42.43 11.67
N ALA A 9 -17.24 43.46 11.92
CA ALA A 9 -15.78 43.38 11.94
C ALA A 9 -15.28 42.47 13.08
N VAL A 10 -15.92 42.54 14.25
CA VAL A 10 -15.62 41.67 15.39
C VAL A 10 -16.05 40.22 15.11
N ALA A 11 -17.18 40.00 14.44
CA ALA A 11 -17.60 38.65 14.04
C ALA A 11 -16.64 38.04 13.00
N LEU A 12 -16.19 38.83 12.01
CA LEU A 12 -15.23 38.39 11.00
C LEU A 12 -13.85 38.09 11.63
N ALA A 13 -13.39 38.96 12.53
CA ALA A 13 -12.15 38.75 13.27
C ALA A 13 -12.23 37.53 14.20
N ALA A 14 -13.38 37.26 14.82
CA ALA A 14 -13.58 36.08 15.65
C ALA A 14 -13.60 34.77 14.84
N VAL A 15 -14.07 34.80 13.59
CA VAL A 15 -14.00 33.64 12.68
C VAL A 15 -12.57 33.39 12.21
N VAL A 16 -11.82 34.45 11.86
CA VAL A 16 -10.42 34.33 11.44
C VAL A 16 -9.49 33.94 12.59
N ALA A 17 -9.68 34.51 13.79
CA ALA A 17 -8.91 34.17 14.97
C ALA A 17 -9.34 32.84 15.63
N GLY A 18 -10.61 32.44 15.48
CA GLY A 18 -11.12 31.14 15.92
C GLY A 18 -10.63 29.98 15.07
N GLY A 19 -10.30 30.23 13.79
CA GLY A 19 -9.78 29.22 12.86
C GLY A 19 -8.34 28.78 13.14
N THR A 20 -7.54 29.59 13.85
CA THR A 20 -6.09 29.31 14.05
C THR A 20 -5.76 28.52 15.31
N VAL A 21 -6.73 28.26 16.20
CA VAL A 21 -6.45 27.74 17.57
C VAL A 21 -6.82 26.26 17.76
N LEU A 22 -7.40 25.59 16.76
CA LEU A 22 -7.80 24.17 16.84
C LEU A 22 -6.90 23.24 16.03
N LEU A 23 -5.60 23.53 15.91
CA LEU A 23 -4.66 22.50 15.49
C LEU A 23 -4.22 21.77 16.76
N PRO A 24 -4.64 20.51 17.00
CA PRO A 24 -4.04 19.71 18.05
C PRO A 24 -2.53 19.68 17.82
N PRO A 25 -1.71 19.65 18.90
CA PRO A 25 -0.28 19.48 18.73
C PRO A 25 -0.07 18.24 17.86
N VAL A 26 0.72 18.40 16.80
CA VAL A 26 1.32 17.27 16.08
C VAL A 26 2.26 16.63 17.08
N VAL A 27 1.69 15.80 17.95
CA VAL A 27 2.44 14.83 18.72
C VAL A 27 3.07 13.96 17.64
N GLY A 28 4.38 14.06 17.49
CA GLY A 28 5.13 13.09 16.70
C GLY A 28 4.86 11.74 17.34
N ALA A 29 3.85 11.04 16.81
CA ALA A 29 3.66 9.64 17.07
C ALA A 29 4.99 9.01 16.66
N GLN A 30 5.69 8.42 17.63
CA GLN A 30 6.76 7.50 17.33
C GLN A 30 6.05 6.32 16.66
N THR A 31 5.88 6.41 15.34
CA THR A 31 5.27 5.37 14.52
C THR A 31 6.05 4.10 14.80
N GLU A 32 5.37 3.05 15.24
CA GLU A 32 5.98 1.72 15.15
C GLU A 32 6.52 1.53 13.73
N PRO A 33 7.71 0.93 13.54
CA PRO A 33 8.33 0.83 12.23
C PRO A 33 7.58 -0.16 11.35
N GLY A 34 6.47 0.30 10.77
CA GLY A 34 5.69 -0.39 9.75
C GLY A 34 6.02 0.10 8.34
N VAL A 35 5.65 -0.68 7.34
CA VAL A 35 5.67 -0.28 5.93
C VAL A 35 4.45 0.61 5.67
N PRO A 36 4.63 1.91 5.37
CA PRO A 36 3.51 2.82 5.18
C PRO A 36 2.74 2.49 3.89
N VAL A 37 1.41 2.47 3.97
CA VAL A 37 0.55 2.44 2.78
C VAL A 37 -0.13 3.79 2.65
N GLU A 38 0.38 4.61 1.73
CA GLU A 38 -0.14 5.95 1.48
C GLU A 38 -1.41 5.88 0.64
N PHE A 39 -2.41 6.69 0.99
CA PHE A 39 -3.58 6.86 0.15
C PHE A 39 -3.34 7.91 -0.93
N VAL A 40 -3.71 7.57 -2.17
CA VAL A 40 -3.64 8.45 -3.34
C VAL A 40 -4.99 8.48 -4.05
N GLU A 41 -5.41 9.65 -4.53
CA GLU A 41 -6.70 9.81 -5.21
C GLU A 41 -6.72 9.14 -6.61
N THR A 42 -5.58 9.08 -7.28
CA THR A 42 -5.42 8.46 -8.61
C THR A 42 -4.36 7.37 -8.59
N SER A 43 -4.54 6.35 -9.44
CA SER A 43 -3.57 5.30 -9.67
C SER A 43 -2.51 5.64 -10.73
N ASP A 44 -2.55 6.85 -11.30
CA ASP A 44 -1.69 7.24 -12.41
C ASP A 44 -0.20 7.11 -12.07
N GLY A 45 0.51 6.28 -12.85
CA GLY A 45 1.96 6.11 -12.74
C GLY A 45 2.43 4.99 -11.82
N PHE A 46 1.55 4.37 -11.03
CA PHE A 46 1.93 3.26 -10.14
C PHE A 46 2.10 1.92 -10.87
N ASP A 47 1.50 1.75 -12.05
CA ASP A 47 1.71 0.54 -12.87
C ASP A 47 3.13 0.49 -13.49
N SER A 48 3.84 1.62 -13.57
CA SER A 48 5.23 1.64 -14.07
C SER A 48 6.19 1.52 -12.87
N PRO A 49 6.99 0.46 -12.75
CA PRO A 49 7.82 0.23 -11.56
C PRO A 49 8.85 1.34 -11.29
N THR A 50 9.39 1.96 -12.34
CA THR A 50 10.31 3.11 -12.26
C THR A 50 9.65 4.43 -12.67
N GLY A 51 8.31 4.45 -12.76
CA GLY A 51 7.54 5.65 -13.09
C GLY A 51 7.55 6.70 -11.98
N GLY A 52 7.36 7.97 -12.36
CA GLY A 52 7.43 9.10 -11.44
C GLY A 52 6.35 9.13 -10.35
N GLY A 53 5.31 8.28 -10.44
CA GLY A 53 4.32 8.12 -9.36
C GLY A 53 4.96 7.65 -8.05
N TRP A 54 6.09 6.96 -8.12
CA TRP A 54 6.81 6.44 -6.95
C TRP A 54 7.83 7.40 -6.34
N ASP A 55 8.08 8.57 -6.95
CA ASP A 55 9.16 9.48 -6.52
C ASP A 55 8.92 10.05 -5.11
N ASP A 56 7.65 10.32 -4.78
CA ASP A 56 7.23 10.90 -3.50
C ASP A 56 6.78 9.84 -2.48
N VAL A 57 6.69 8.56 -2.88
CA VAL A 57 6.22 7.48 -2.01
C VAL A 57 7.30 7.05 -1.02
N GLN A 58 6.94 7.01 0.26
CA GLN A 58 7.85 6.53 1.30
C GLN A 58 8.24 5.07 1.06
N THR A 59 9.56 4.82 1.01
CA THR A 59 10.13 3.49 0.82
C THR A 59 10.73 2.97 2.13
N SER A 60 10.33 1.78 2.54
CA SER A 60 10.88 1.07 3.70
C SER A 60 11.88 0.01 3.25
N THR A 61 13.01 -0.12 3.95
CA THR A 61 13.98 -1.19 3.70
C THR A 61 13.78 -2.32 4.70
N LEU A 62 13.47 -3.51 4.20
CA LEU A 62 13.24 -4.71 4.99
C LEU A 62 14.52 -5.57 5.00
N PRO A 63 15.07 -5.91 6.17
CA PRO A 63 16.17 -6.85 6.26
C PRO A 63 15.68 -8.26 5.92
N LEU A 64 16.46 -8.98 5.12
CA LEU A 64 16.21 -10.37 4.74
C LEU A 64 17.28 -11.27 5.34
N SER A 65 16.89 -12.52 5.58
CA SER A 65 17.78 -13.58 6.04
C SER A 65 17.33 -14.91 5.46
N SER A 66 18.18 -15.93 5.50
CA SER A 66 17.79 -17.29 5.11
C SER A 66 16.47 -17.70 5.76
N ALA A 67 15.53 -18.22 4.97
CA ALA A 67 14.27 -18.74 5.46
C ALA A 67 14.42 -19.99 6.36
N GLY A 68 15.63 -20.55 6.48
CA GLY A 68 15.93 -21.66 7.39
C GLY A 68 15.26 -22.98 7.01
N ALA A 69 14.99 -23.19 5.72
CA ALA A 69 14.40 -24.44 5.24
C ALA A 69 15.33 -25.65 5.49
N ASP A 70 14.75 -26.83 5.69
CA ASP A 70 15.49 -28.08 5.88
C ASP A 70 15.88 -28.71 4.53
N VAL A 71 16.64 -27.94 3.73
CA VAL A 71 17.15 -28.35 2.42
C VAL A 71 18.65 -28.09 2.32
N PRO A 72 19.39 -28.82 1.45
CA PRO A 72 20.78 -28.51 1.16
C PRO A 72 20.93 -27.05 0.73
N SER A 73 21.98 -26.38 1.21
CA SER A 73 22.27 -24.97 0.88
C SER A 73 21.17 -23.96 1.25
N ALA A 74 20.21 -24.29 2.13
CA ALA A 74 19.15 -23.37 2.53
C ALA A 74 19.64 -22.01 3.05
N ASN A 75 20.84 -21.97 3.65
CA ASN A 75 21.47 -20.76 4.16
C ASN A 75 22.36 -20.04 3.16
N ASP A 76 22.54 -20.60 1.96
CA ASP A 76 23.29 -20.00 0.86
C ASP A 76 22.34 -19.08 0.09
N VAL A 77 22.19 -17.87 0.61
CA VAL A 77 21.29 -16.85 0.07
C VAL A 77 22.04 -15.53 -0.10
N THR A 78 21.68 -14.75 -1.12
CA THR A 78 22.50 -13.59 -1.55
C THR A 78 21.84 -12.24 -1.37
N VAL A 79 20.52 -12.18 -1.22
CA VAL A 79 19.79 -10.90 -1.09
C VAL A 79 19.54 -10.60 0.39
N GLU A 80 20.23 -9.61 0.94
CA GLU A 80 20.19 -9.30 2.38
C GLU A 80 19.16 -8.23 2.76
N GLU A 81 18.64 -7.49 1.78
CA GLU A 81 17.63 -6.45 1.99
C GLU A 81 16.75 -6.26 0.76
N LEU A 82 15.52 -5.80 0.97
CA LEU A 82 14.59 -5.42 -0.08
C LEU A 82 13.85 -4.14 0.30
N GLN A 83 13.66 -3.26 -0.66
CA GLN A 83 12.89 -2.04 -0.52
C GLN A 83 11.42 -2.29 -0.87
N VAL A 84 10.50 -1.80 -0.04
CA VAL A 84 9.06 -1.83 -0.27
C VAL A 84 8.51 -0.41 -0.25
N ALA A 85 7.75 -0.06 -1.27
CA ALA A 85 6.93 1.14 -1.31
C ALA A 85 5.48 0.73 -1.59
N SER A 86 4.52 1.32 -0.90
CA SER A 86 3.12 0.93 -1.04
C SER A 86 2.17 2.11 -1.04
N VAL A 87 1.23 2.07 -1.97
CA VAL A 87 0.13 3.04 -2.07
C VAL A 87 -1.19 2.32 -2.27
N ARG A 88 -2.29 2.99 -1.95
CA ARG A 88 -3.63 2.52 -2.24
C ARG A 88 -4.51 3.64 -2.78
N THR A 89 -5.46 3.26 -3.62
CA THR A 89 -6.64 4.09 -3.92
C THR A 89 -7.81 3.61 -3.05
N ASP A 90 -9.03 4.01 -3.37
CA ASP A 90 -10.25 3.41 -2.79
C ASP A 90 -10.54 2.00 -3.35
N GLU A 91 -9.91 1.63 -4.46
CA GLU A 91 -10.21 0.41 -5.21
C GLU A 91 -9.10 -0.63 -5.16
N ARG A 92 -7.83 -0.21 -5.21
CA ARG A 92 -6.68 -1.10 -5.35
C ARG A 92 -5.53 -0.71 -4.44
N ILE A 93 -4.72 -1.71 -4.05
CA ILE A 93 -3.39 -1.51 -3.48
C ILE A 93 -2.33 -1.76 -4.56
N TYR A 94 -1.24 -1.01 -4.46
CA TYR A 94 -0.02 -1.18 -5.24
C TYR A 94 1.14 -1.34 -4.27
N VAL A 95 1.93 -2.40 -4.42
CA VAL A 95 3.12 -2.67 -3.62
C VAL A 95 4.29 -2.86 -4.56
N ARG A 96 5.22 -1.90 -4.56
CA ARG A 96 6.48 -2.01 -5.30
C ARG A 96 7.54 -2.61 -4.42
N THR A 97 8.14 -3.70 -4.88
CA THR A 97 9.36 -4.27 -4.30
C THR A 97 10.57 -3.93 -5.16
N SER A 98 11.73 -3.79 -4.53
CA SER A 98 12.99 -3.59 -5.25
C SER A 98 14.20 -4.11 -4.48
N TRP A 99 15.08 -4.84 -5.17
CA TRP A 99 16.31 -5.37 -4.61
C TRP A 99 17.45 -5.31 -5.62
N ALA A 100 18.68 -5.18 -5.13
CA ALA A 100 19.85 -5.22 -5.97
C ALA A 100 20.10 -6.67 -6.45
N ASP A 101 20.29 -6.84 -7.74
CA ASP A 101 20.69 -8.09 -8.35
C ASP A 101 21.58 -7.80 -9.56
N PRO A 102 22.89 -8.12 -9.52
CA PRO A 102 23.79 -7.90 -10.64
C PRO A 102 23.45 -8.72 -11.89
N THR A 103 22.67 -9.79 -11.73
CA THR A 103 22.19 -10.61 -12.83
C THR A 103 20.71 -10.33 -13.09
N ARG A 104 20.29 -10.57 -14.33
CA ARG A 104 18.90 -10.49 -14.74
C ARG A 104 18.50 -11.90 -15.13
N ASP A 105 18.08 -12.70 -14.16
CA ASP A 105 17.77 -14.10 -14.37
C ASP A 105 16.29 -14.25 -14.75
N THR A 106 16.06 -14.19 -16.07
CA THR A 106 14.77 -14.44 -16.71
C THR A 106 14.95 -15.62 -17.64
N SER A 107 14.63 -16.82 -17.20
CA SER A 107 14.90 -18.06 -17.92
C SER A 107 14.15 -18.07 -19.26
N ASP A 108 14.95 -18.15 -20.33
CA ASP A 108 14.45 -18.12 -21.72
C ASP A 108 14.40 -19.51 -22.37
N SER A 109 14.78 -20.60 -21.66
CA SER A 109 14.58 -22.06 -21.99
C SER A 109 15.72 -23.01 -21.55
N THR A 110 16.68 -22.57 -20.74
CA THR A 110 17.81 -23.38 -20.25
C THR A 110 17.45 -24.16 -18.98
N VAL A 111 17.47 -25.50 -19.05
CA VAL A 111 17.03 -26.45 -18.00
C VAL A 111 17.81 -26.34 -16.66
N ARG A 112 18.84 -25.48 -16.58
CA ARG A 112 19.76 -25.37 -15.44
C ARG A 112 19.82 -23.97 -14.82
N GLU A 113 18.95 -23.07 -15.23
CA GLU A 113 18.89 -21.71 -14.71
C GLU A 113 17.54 -21.52 -14.02
N PHE A 114 17.57 -20.91 -12.84
CA PHE A 114 16.37 -20.51 -12.12
C PHE A 114 16.08 -19.04 -12.41
N ASP A 115 14.81 -18.66 -12.33
CA ASP A 115 14.38 -17.27 -12.40
C ASP A 115 14.70 -16.54 -11.09
N ASP A 116 14.94 -15.23 -11.19
CA ASP A 116 14.76 -14.34 -10.05
C ASP A 116 13.29 -14.31 -9.66
N ASN A 117 12.97 -14.44 -8.38
CA ASN A 117 11.59 -14.43 -7.92
C ASN A 117 11.42 -13.55 -6.70
N VAL A 118 10.22 -13.00 -6.53
CA VAL A 118 9.84 -12.29 -5.30
C VAL A 118 8.42 -12.66 -4.92
N ALA A 119 8.19 -12.80 -3.62
CA ALA A 119 6.88 -13.08 -3.06
C ALA A 119 6.55 -12.11 -1.94
N ILE A 120 5.28 -11.71 -1.88
CA ILE A 120 4.66 -11.00 -0.77
C ILE A 120 3.71 -11.98 -0.09
N GLN A 121 3.82 -12.13 1.22
CA GLN A 121 2.96 -12.97 2.03
C GLN A 121 2.14 -12.09 2.97
N LEU A 122 0.84 -12.36 3.03
CA LEU A 122 -0.12 -11.68 3.89
C LEU A 122 -0.92 -12.72 4.68
N PRO A 123 -1.30 -12.45 5.93
CA PRO A 123 -2.25 -13.27 6.66
C PRO A 123 -3.59 -13.34 5.94
N SER A 124 -4.19 -14.52 5.84
CA SER A 124 -5.57 -14.65 5.33
C SER A 124 -6.58 -13.97 6.26
N ASP A 125 -6.34 -14.08 7.57
CA ASP A 125 -7.02 -13.33 8.63
C ASP A 125 -6.08 -12.23 9.14
N SER A 126 -6.44 -10.96 8.94
CA SER A 126 -5.60 -9.81 9.33
C SER A 126 -5.44 -9.64 10.83
N ASP A 127 -6.32 -10.22 11.64
CA ASP A 127 -6.28 -10.10 13.11
C ASP A 127 -5.30 -11.10 13.75
N GLU A 128 -4.79 -12.06 12.97
CA GLU A 128 -3.82 -13.04 13.43
C GLU A 128 -2.47 -12.90 12.73
N GLN A 129 -1.40 -13.28 13.43
CA GLN A 129 -0.07 -13.42 12.83
C GLN A 129 0.26 -14.91 12.64
N PRO A 130 0.14 -15.45 11.41
CA PRO A 130 0.46 -16.83 11.11
C PRO A 130 1.95 -17.17 11.30
N PRO A 131 2.31 -18.46 11.38
CA PRO A 131 3.70 -18.88 11.26
C PRO A 131 4.37 -18.29 10.02
N ILE A 132 5.55 -17.70 10.19
CA ILE A 132 6.26 -17.00 9.11
C ILE A 132 6.56 -17.90 7.90
N ALA A 133 6.75 -19.21 8.16
CA ALA A 133 6.99 -20.22 7.15
C ALA A 133 5.70 -20.67 6.44
N MET A 134 5.05 -19.75 5.71
CA MET A 134 3.86 -20.02 4.89
C MET A 134 2.60 -20.40 5.68
N GLY A 135 2.46 -19.96 6.93
CA GLY A 135 1.27 -20.20 7.74
C GLY A 135 1.11 -21.63 8.26
N SER A 136 -0.14 -22.01 8.54
CA SER A 136 -0.57 -23.36 8.92
C SER A 136 -1.98 -23.65 8.38
N SER A 137 -2.47 -24.88 8.54
CA SER A 137 -3.84 -25.21 8.12
C SER A 137 -4.92 -24.40 8.85
N ASP A 138 -4.63 -23.99 10.09
CA ASP A 138 -5.57 -23.26 10.94
C ASP A 138 -5.43 -21.75 10.76
N ASN A 139 -4.25 -21.29 10.34
CA ASN A 139 -3.96 -19.88 10.06
C ASN A 139 -3.18 -19.78 8.74
N PRO A 140 -3.89 -19.79 7.60
CA PRO A 140 -3.27 -19.76 6.29
C PRO A 140 -2.82 -18.35 5.90
N VAL A 141 -2.03 -18.29 4.84
CA VAL A 141 -1.54 -17.04 4.25
C VAL A 141 -1.91 -16.96 2.78
N ASN A 142 -2.12 -15.73 2.32
CA ASN A 142 -2.20 -15.41 0.91
C ASN A 142 -0.83 -14.93 0.42
N VAL A 143 -0.29 -15.61 -0.59
CA VAL A 143 1.00 -15.30 -1.19
C VAL A 143 0.79 -14.74 -2.59
N TRP A 144 1.35 -13.57 -2.85
CA TRP A 144 1.51 -13.00 -4.18
C TRP A 144 2.91 -13.33 -4.65
N TYR A 145 3.00 -14.05 -5.76
CA TYR A 145 4.27 -14.54 -6.29
C TYR A 145 4.50 -13.95 -7.67
N TRP A 146 5.74 -13.54 -7.92
CA TRP A 146 6.23 -13.13 -9.23
C TRP A 146 7.53 -13.84 -9.56
N SER A 147 7.73 -14.09 -10.85
CA SER A 147 8.93 -14.69 -11.41
C SER A 147 9.52 -13.84 -12.54
N GLY A 148 10.84 -13.87 -12.68
CA GLY A 148 11.63 -13.16 -13.69
C GLY A 148 11.19 -13.44 -15.12
N SER A 149 10.62 -14.62 -15.38
CA SER A 149 9.98 -14.98 -16.66
C SER A 149 8.70 -14.18 -16.96
N GLY A 150 8.23 -13.33 -16.04
CA GLY A 150 7.01 -12.53 -16.15
C GLY A 150 5.73 -13.25 -15.70
N ASN A 151 5.88 -14.42 -15.08
CA ASN A 151 4.76 -15.18 -14.52
C ASN A 151 4.41 -14.68 -13.12
N SER A 152 3.12 -14.68 -12.81
CA SER A 152 2.62 -14.28 -11.50
C SER A 152 1.48 -15.15 -11.04
N GLU A 153 1.48 -15.45 -9.74
CA GLU A 153 0.51 -16.35 -9.13
C GLU A 153 -0.01 -15.74 -7.83
N GLU A 154 -1.30 -15.91 -7.59
CA GLU A 154 -1.91 -15.67 -6.29
C GLU A 154 -2.18 -17.05 -5.68
N LEU A 155 -1.59 -17.29 -4.51
CA LEU A 155 -1.57 -18.60 -3.87
C LEU A 155 -2.15 -18.50 -2.46
N LEU A 156 -2.83 -19.56 -2.03
CA LEU A 156 -3.14 -19.84 -0.63
C LEU A 156 -2.13 -20.86 -0.11
N ALA A 157 -1.59 -20.65 1.09
CA ALA A 157 -0.73 -21.63 1.73
C ALA A 157 -1.16 -21.87 3.18
N GLY A 158 -1.24 -23.14 3.56
CA GLY A 158 -1.54 -23.58 4.92
C GLY A 158 -0.31 -24.26 5.56
N GLY A 159 0.88 -23.74 5.28
CA GLY A 159 2.17 -24.27 5.72
C GLY A 159 3.14 -24.61 4.58
N PRO A 160 4.36 -25.06 4.92
CA PRO A 160 5.37 -25.41 3.93
C PRO A 160 4.90 -26.53 2.99
N GLY A 161 4.96 -26.28 1.69
CA GLY A 161 4.61 -27.27 0.65
C GLY A 161 3.12 -27.47 0.40
N SER A 162 2.23 -26.62 0.92
CA SER A 162 0.78 -26.70 0.73
C SER A 162 0.18 -25.57 -0.12
N THR A 163 0.98 -24.94 -0.98
CA THR A 163 0.53 -23.85 -1.86
C THR A 163 -0.51 -24.33 -2.86
N THR A 164 -1.63 -23.62 -2.94
CA THR A 164 -2.72 -23.86 -3.89
C THR A 164 -3.05 -22.55 -4.61
N PRO A 165 -3.03 -22.50 -5.95
CA PRO A 165 -3.45 -21.31 -6.68
C PRO A 165 -4.92 -20.99 -6.48
N PHE A 166 -5.23 -19.70 -6.42
CA PHE A 166 -6.62 -19.22 -6.55
C PHE A 166 -7.10 -19.46 -7.99
N GLU A 167 -8.36 -19.91 -8.17
CA GLU A 167 -8.92 -20.21 -9.49
C GLU A 167 -8.95 -18.97 -10.39
N GLU A 168 -9.25 -17.80 -9.80
CA GLU A 168 -9.22 -16.50 -10.47
C GLU A 168 -8.27 -15.55 -9.74
N SER A 169 -7.01 -15.51 -10.18
CA SER A 169 -6.04 -14.54 -9.69
C SER A 169 -6.52 -13.11 -9.97
N GLN A 170 -6.58 -12.27 -8.93
CA GLN A 170 -6.85 -10.83 -9.05
C GLN A 170 -5.55 -10.02 -9.06
N LEU A 171 -4.42 -10.71 -8.87
CA LEU A 171 -3.10 -10.13 -8.84
C LEU A 171 -2.66 -9.72 -10.24
N ARG A 172 -2.18 -8.49 -10.35
CA ARG A 172 -1.45 -7.99 -11.50
C ARG A 172 -0.04 -7.65 -11.08
N THR A 173 0.89 -7.82 -12.01
CA THR A 173 2.29 -7.49 -11.80
C THR A 173 2.86 -6.78 -13.00
N GLU A 174 3.69 -5.78 -12.73
CA GLU A 174 4.52 -5.11 -13.73
C GLU A 174 5.96 -5.13 -13.23
N GLN A 175 6.92 -5.31 -14.13
CA GLN A 175 8.32 -5.49 -13.77
C GLN A 175 9.25 -4.66 -14.63
N GLU A 176 10.35 -4.23 -14.03
CA GLU A 176 11.45 -3.59 -14.73
C GLU A 176 12.78 -3.99 -14.10
N TYR A 177 13.79 -4.20 -14.94
CA TYR A 177 15.17 -4.40 -14.49
C TYR A 177 16.03 -3.25 -15.01
N ALA A 178 16.58 -2.47 -14.10
CA ALA A 178 17.37 -1.29 -14.41
C ALA A 178 18.51 -1.15 -13.40
N ASP A 179 19.71 -0.79 -13.88
CA ASP A 179 20.88 -0.48 -13.06
C ASP A 179 21.25 -1.56 -12.00
N GLY A 180 21.18 -2.83 -12.39
CA GLY A 180 21.53 -3.96 -11.51
C GLY A 180 20.52 -4.18 -10.39
N ARG A 181 19.24 -3.91 -10.66
CA ARG A 181 18.16 -3.96 -9.68
C ARG A 181 16.85 -4.34 -10.36
N TRP A 182 16.09 -5.16 -9.65
CA TRP A 182 14.71 -5.46 -9.99
C TRP A 182 13.77 -4.45 -9.35
N PHE A 183 12.71 -4.12 -10.07
CA PHE A 183 11.54 -3.41 -9.59
C PHE A 183 10.31 -4.21 -10.00
N VAL A 184 9.49 -4.61 -9.04
CA VAL A 184 8.26 -5.37 -9.30
C VAL A 184 7.12 -4.70 -8.57
N VAL A 185 6.08 -4.32 -9.30
CA VAL A 185 4.84 -3.77 -8.73
C VAL A 185 3.80 -4.87 -8.71
N PHE A 186 3.31 -5.19 -7.52
CA PHE A 186 2.12 -6.01 -7.33
C PHE A 186 0.91 -5.10 -7.16
N SER A 187 -0.19 -5.36 -7.87
CA SER A 187 -1.45 -4.64 -7.65
C SER A 187 -2.65 -5.58 -7.62
N ARG A 188 -3.59 -5.28 -6.72
CA ARG A 188 -4.86 -6.00 -6.65
C ARG A 188 -5.97 -5.14 -6.03
N PRO A 189 -7.25 -5.48 -6.24
CA PRO A 189 -8.36 -4.86 -5.52
C PRO A 189 -8.21 -4.97 -4.00
N LEU A 190 -8.71 -3.98 -3.25
CA LEU A 190 -8.67 -4.00 -1.79
C LEU A 190 -9.61 -5.06 -1.20
N ASP A 191 -10.79 -5.19 -1.81
CA ASP A 191 -11.86 -6.07 -1.40
C ASP A 191 -12.12 -7.08 -2.53
N PRO A 192 -11.72 -8.35 -2.35
CA PRO A 192 -11.76 -9.32 -3.42
C PRO A 192 -13.19 -9.75 -3.80
N ASP A 193 -14.12 -9.68 -2.84
CA ASP A 193 -15.53 -10.02 -3.02
C ASP A 193 -16.30 -8.96 -3.81
N SER A 194 -15.77 -7.74 -3.88
CA SER A 194 -16.37 -6.63 -4.63
C SER A 194 -16.12 -6.67 -6.14
N SER A 195 -15.29 -7.60 -6.63
CA SER A 195 -15.05 -7.74 -8.05
C SER A 195 -16.32 -8.26 -8.76
N PHE A 196 -16.76 -7.56 -9.80
CA PHE A 196 -17.99 -7.82 -10.57
C PHE A 196 -18.02 -9.20 -11.28
N ALA A 197 -17.02 -10.05 -11.05
CA ALA A 197 -16.70 -11.25 -11.82
C ALA A 197 -16.66 -12.55 -11.00
N LEU A 198 -16.91 -12.54 -9.68
CA LEU A 198 -16.97 -13.82 -8.95
C LEU A 198 -18.15 -14.66 -9.46
N LEU A 199 -17.83 -15.83 -10.02
CA LEU A 199 -18.83 -16.85 -10.34
C LEU A 199 -19.53 -17.28 -9.05
N PRO A 200 -20.86 -17.45 -9.04
CA PRO A 200 -21.56 -17.94 -7.86
C PRO A 200 -21.02 -19.33 -7.47
N GLY A 201 -20.29 -19.41 -6.36
CA GLY A 201 -19.72 -20.64 -5.82
C GLY A 201 -18.20 -20.65 -5.63
N SER A 202 -17.46 -19.60 -6.00
CA SER A 202 -16.05 -19.46 -5.63
C SER A 202 -15.90 -19.22 -4.12
N ASP A 203 -15.37 -20.19 -3.38
CA ASP A 203 -15.06 -20.06 -1.95
C ASP A 203 -13.66 -19.43 -1.79
N ASP A 204 -13.61 -18.11 -1.97
CA ASP A 204 -12.40 -17.30 -1.82
C ASP A 204 -12.24 -16.74 -0.39
N SER A 205 -12.96 -17.33 0.59
CA SER A 205 -13.01 -16.86 1.99
C SER A 205 -11.64 -16.78 2.68
N SER A 206 -10.62 -17.45 2.14
CA SER A 206 -9.26 -17.45 2.67
C SER A 206 -8.33 -16.44 1.98
N ARG A 207 -8.83 -15.62 1.05
CA ARG A 207 -8.06 -14.54 0.43
C ARG A 207 -8.02 -13.34 1.39
N THR A 208 -6.84 -12.77 1.59
CA THR A 208 -6.68 -11.60 2.47
C THR A 208 -7.53 -10.44 1.96
N THR A 209 -8.24 -9.75 2.85
CA THR A 209 -8.84 -8.43 2.54
C THR A 209 -7.87 -7.32 2.91
N ILE A 210 -7.66 -6.34 2.03
CA ILE A 210 -6.83 -5.17 2.34
C ILE A 210 -7.71 -4.12 3.04
N PRO A 211 -7.33 -3.67 4.25
CA PRO A 211 -8.09 -2.64 4.94
C PRO A 211 -8.17 -1.32 4.17
N ARG A 212 -9.28 -0.59 4.33
CA ARG A 212 -9.47 0.78 3.79
C ARG A 212 -9.18 1.87 4.83
N ASP A 213 -9.17 1.50 6.09
CA ASP A 213 -9.02 2.39 7.24
C ASP A 213 -7.75 2.04 8.02
N ASP A 214 -7.53 2.75 9.13
CA ASP A 214 -6.42 2.57 10.05
C ASP A 214 -6.52 1.21 10.78
N ALA A 215 -6.16 0.15 10.07
CA ALA A 215 -6.11 -1.21 10.55
C ALA A 215 -4.75 -1.82 10.21
N ASP A 216 -4.29 -2.68 11.11
CA ASP A 216 -3.00 -3.35 11.01
C ASP A 216 -3.14 -4.58 10.10
N LEU A 217 -2.34 -4.64 9.04
CA LEU A 217 -2.19 -5.85 8.22
C LEU A 217 -0.71 -6.21 8.21
N ASP A 218 -0.34 -7.42 8.59
CA ASP A 218 1.07 -7.82 8.52
C ASP A 218 1.47 -8.24 7.11
N VAL A 219 2.75 -8.03 6.77
CA VAL A 219 3.38 -8.43 5.53
C VAL A 219 4.74 -9.06 5.78
N ALA A 220 5.04 -10.10 5.03
CA ALA A 220 6.39 -10.65 4.92
C ALA A 220 6.77 -10.75 3.44
N VAL A 221 8.06 -10.68 3.14
CA VAL A 221 8.57 -10.78 1.77
C VAL A 221 9.62 -11.87 1.67
N ALA A 222 9.73 -12.47 0.49
CA ALA A 222 10.81 -13.38 0.17
C ALA A 222 11.34 -13.16 -1.25
N VAL A 223 12.64 -13.37 -1.43
CA VAL A 223 13.36 -13.20 -2.70
C VAL A 223 14.20 -14.45 -2.97
N TRP A 224 14.26 -14.82 -4.24
CA TRP A 224 15.13 -15.88 -4.77
C TRP A 224 16.01 -15.28 -5.85
N ASN A 225 17.33 -15.40 -5.70
CA ASN A 225 18.30 -15.08 -6.76
C ASN A 225 18.55 -16.31 -7.64
N GLY A 226 18.20 -16.19 -8.92
CA GLY A 226 18.30 -17.27 -9.90
C GLY A 226 19.75 -17.73 -10.16
N SER A 227 20.68 -16.78 -10.29
CA SER A 227 22.11 -17.04 -10.48
C SER A 227 22.76 -17.74 -9.27
N ASN A 228 22.21 -17.55 -8.08
CA ASN A 228 22.63 -18.25 -6.86
C ASN A 228 21.92 -19.62 -6.66
N MET A 229 21.15 -20.06 -7.65
CA MET A 229 20.38 -21.31 -7.62
C MET A 229 19.35 -21.38 -6.47
N GLU A 230 18.84 -20.23 -6.03
CA GLU A 230 17.83 -20.16 -4.98
C GLU A 230 16.47 -20.60 -5.55
N VAL A 231 15.84 -21.59 -4.93
CA VAL A 231 14.50 -22.08 -5.31
C VAL A 231 13.76 -22.65 -4.10
N ALA A 232 12.43 -22.59 -4.15
CA ALA A 232 11.55 -23.17 -3.13
C ALA A 232 11.92 -22.69 -1.71
N GLY A 233 12.40 -23.56 -0.83
CA GLY A 233 12.78 -23.22 0.54
C GLY A 233 14.12 -22.49 0.69
N GLN A 234 15.01 -22.57 -0.31
CA GLN A 234 16.26 -21.80 -0.32
C GLN A 234 15.95 -20.40 -0.84
N LYS A 235 15.78 -19.45 0.09
CA LYS A 235 15.38 -18.07 -0.20
C LYS A 235 15.75 -17.12 0.92
N SER A 236 15.89 -15.85 0.57
CA SER A 236 15.98 -14.76 1.52
C SER A 236 14.56 -14.33 1.92
N ALA A 237 14.25 -14.22 3.21
CA ALA A 237 12.94 -13.84 3.71
C ALA A 237 13.03 -12.86 4.89
N SER A 238 12.03 -11.97 4.99
CA SER A 238 11.88 -11.05 6.12
C SER A 238 11.17 -11.72 7.30
N GLN A 239 11.14 -11.04 8.45
CA GLN A 239 10.13 -11.29 9.48
C GLN A 239 8.80 -10.66 9.07
N TRP A 240 7.76 -10.85 9.89
CA TRP A 240 6.53 -10.07 9.76
C TRP A 240 6.80 -8.58 10.06
N HIS A 241 6.30 -7.71 9.19
CA HIS A 241 6.29 -6.27 9.35
C HIS A 241 4.85 -5.77 9.22
N ARG A 242 4.47 -4.78 10.02
CA ARG A 242 3.15 -4.18 9.90
C ARG A 242 3.05 -3.31 8.64
N LEU A 243 2.03 -3.48 7.83
CA LEU A 243 1.57 -2.49 6.85
C LEU A 243 0.72 -1.45 7.59
N ALA A 244 1.22 -0.22 7.66
CA ALA A 244 0.50 0.89 8.28
C ALA A 244 -0.43 1.52 7.24
N VAL A 245 -1.66 1.04 7.18
CA VAL A 245 -2.65 1.51 6.21
C VAL A 245 -3.22 2.86 6.66
N SER A 246 -2.79 3.94 5.98
CA SER A 246 -3.30 5.28 6.31
C SER A 246 -4.77 5.43 5.92
N SER A 247 -5.56 6.12 6.72
CA SER A 247 -6.97 6.42 6.48
C SER A 247 -7.15 7.68 5.61
N GLY A 248 -6.50 7.76 4.44
CA GLY A 248 -6.70 8.88 3.51
C GLY A 248 -6.33 10.26 4.08
N PRO A 249 -6.60 11.36 3.35
CA PRO A 249 -6.49 12.68 3.93
C PRO A 249 -7.38 12.75 5.17
N PRO A 250 -6.83 13.18 6.31
CA PRO A 250 -7.55 13.17 7.58
C PRO A 250 -8.85 13.94 7.46
N ALA A 251 -9.90 13.48 8.15
CA ALA A 251 -11.26 14.03 8.03
C ALA A 251 -11.32 15.57 8.17
N TYR A 252 -10.35 16.19 8.87
CA TYR A 252 -10.25 17.65 8.98
C TYR A 252 -10.03 18.38 7.65
N GLU A 253 -9.37 17.81 6.64
CA GLU A 253 -9.21 18.48 5.34
C GLU A 253 -10.55 18.64 4.61
N ARG A 254 -11.41 17.61 4.70
CA ARG A 254 -12.81 17.72 4.24
C ARG A 254 -13.55 18.82 5.00
N PHE A 255 -13.33 18.94 6.32
CA PHE A 255 -13.91 20.03 7.11
C PHE A 255 -13.34 21.41 6.73
N LEU A 256 -12.06 21.52 6.38
CA LEU A 256 -11.44 22.78 5.93
C LEU A 256 -12.05 23.27 4.61
N TRP A 257 -12.28 22.38 3.64
CA TRP A 257 -12.96 22.73 2.39
C TRP A 257 -14.42 23.12 2.60
N VAL A 258 -15.13 22.44 3.51
CA VAL A 258 -16.50 22.83 3.91
C VAL A 258 -16.50 24.21 4.57
N ILE A 259 -15.58 24.47 5.49
CA ILE A 259 -15.43 25.78 6.15
C ILE A 259 -15.11 26.86 5.11
N ALA A 260 -14.19 26.59 4.18
CA ALA A 260 -13.85 27.50 3.08
C ALA A 260 -15.07 27.79 2.20
N GLY A 261 -15.85 26.77 1.83
CA GLY A 261 -17.09 26.91 1.07
C GLY A 261 -18.13 27.77 1.80
N VAL A 262 -18.34 27.53 3.09
CA VAL A 262 -19.24 28.34 3.93
C VAL A 262 -18.76 29.79 4.01
N ALA A 263 -17.45 30.03 4.16
CA ALA A 263 -16.88 31.38 4.18
C ALA A 263 -17.07 32.12 2.85
N ILE A 264 -16.94 31.44 1.71
CA ILE A 264 -17.21 32.00 0.38
C ILE A 264 -18.69 32.37 0.22
N VAL A 265 -19.61 31.52 0.66
CA VAL A 265 -21.06 31.80 0.61
C VAL A 265 -21.40 33.01 1.48
N LEU A 266 -20.88 33.06 2.71
CA LEU A 266 -21.13 34.17 3.63
C LEU A 266 -20.57 35.49 3.10
N THR A 267 -19.35 35.50 2.57
CA THR A 267 -18.75 36.71 1.96
C THR A 267 -19.54 37.18 0.74
N THR A 268 -20.04 36.26 -0.08
CA THR A 268 -20.90 36.58 -1.23
C THR A 268 -22.23 37.20 -0.79
N ILE A 269 -22.88 36.64 0.22
CA ILE A 269 -24.15 37.18 0.79
C ILE A 269 -23.92 38.58 1.35
N VAL A 270 -22.87 38.80 2.13
CA VAL A 270 -22.54 40.11 2.69
C VAL A 270 -22.30 41.14 1.59
N THR A 271 -21.64 40.75 0.50
CA THR A 271 -21.38 41.62 -0.65
C THR A 271 -22.68 42.00 -1.36
N ILE A 272 -23.58 41.04 -1.58
CA ILE A 272 -24.90 41.27 -2.19
C ILE A 272 -25.74 42.21 -1.32
N GLU A 273 -25.76 41.98 0.00
CA GLU A 273 -26.51 42.80 0.96
C GLU A 273 -25.96 44.24 1.02
N GLY A 274 -24.63 44.39 0.96
CA GLY A 274 -23.95 45.69 0.89
C GLY A 274 -24.34 46.48 -0.35
N VAL A 275 -24.33 45.83 -1.52
CA VAL A 275 -24.73 46.43 -2.81
C VAL A 275 -26.22 46.81 -2.82
N ARG A 276 -27.09 45.97 -2.24
CA ARG A 276 -28.52 46.26 -2.12
C ARG A 276 -28.80 47.47 -1.24
N ARG A 277 -28.08 47.64 -0.12
CA ARG A 277 -28.21 48.83 0.73
C ARG A 277 -27.77 50.10 0.03
N THR A 278 -26.68 50.07 -0.73
CA THR A 278 -26.20 51.25 -1.47
C THR A 278 -27.10 51.67 -2.64
N ARG A 279 -27.95 50.76 -3.15
CA ARG A 279 -28.92 51.05 -4.21
C ARG A 279 -30.32 51.43 -3.71
N GLY A 280 -30.59 51.29 -2.41
CA GLY A 280 -31.89 51.64 -1.81
C GLY A 280 -31.96 53.07 -1.27
N ASP A 281 -30.87 53.84 -1.38
CA ASP A 281 -30.74 55.22 -0.89
C ASP A 281 -30.83 56.27 -2.03
N GLU A 282 -31.41 55.93 -3.19
CA GLU A 282 -31.78 56.88 -4.26
C GLU A 282 -33.30 57.12 -4.33
#